data_AF-A0A954FA08-F1
#
_entry.id   AF-A0A954FA08-F1
#
_cell.length_a   1.000
_cell.length_b   1.000
_cell.length_c   1.000
_cell.angle_alpha   90.00
_cell.angle_beta   90.00
_cell.angle_gamma   90.00
#
_symmetry.space_group_name_H-M   'P 1'
#
loop_
_entity.id
_entity.type
_entity.pdbx_description
1 polymer ?
#
loop_
_entity_poly.entity_id
_entity_poly.type
_entity_poly.pdbx_seq_one_letter_code
_entity_poly.pdbx_strand_id
1 'polypeptide(L)'
;MSVCFKTLLPVILILISTGSLYAQTAAQNLIPELNLKSAQISGNWTKTDGQLIASGKNARLMLPMKISGSYSITVEFTRTAGNESIGVILPAGSRQCLLNLSLFQGEAHGIGLIDGKLARNNQTTRKPGSLKNNHPYRLIIEVDLNQNKASIAAELDGRPLLNWQGNPASLSLHEVWKLPETDRVGLYTNADVTFHSIQFTRLSPDMRMLKPTTTVTGSQNSAGAPLLLYDLLHGEQPAVGLEEISKKQKFQVQSSSQPLTQDLLNQVDLLYLRGPSKTFSQLEQQAIIQFIQNGGALLLVMDEERRMSLAETQVNQILAPFELKLTDDLPYLHNCGAIARKSLITASDRELPFSGGRAIKGGTPFAFQLNQAGNPAEPFAAYKKVTGGGKIIVLAEGMTSSLLGSKEGIRLSGVPRNPARTTYWGKDSIPFMNEIISWLLSSNN
;
A
#
# COMPACT_ATOMS: atom_id res chain seq x y z
N MET A 1 50.42 60.89 -5.71
CA MET A 1 50.40 59.74 -6.65
C MET A 1 49.62 58.63 -5.98
N SER A 2 48.45 58.29 -6.52
CA SER A 2 47.54 57.29 -5.97
C SER A 2 47.90 55.92 -6.55
N VAL A 3 48.26 54.95 -5.70
CA VAL A 3 48.50 53.55 -6.12
C VAL A 3 47.46 52.67 -5.45
N CYS A 4 46.61 52.11 -6.29
CA CYS A 4 45.47 51.28 -5.98
C CYS A 4 45.94 49.82 -5.75
N PHE A 5 45.80 49.28 -4.54
CA PHE A 5 46.01 47.86 -4.26
C PHE A 5 44.70 47.10 -4.54
N LYS A 6 44.66 46.34 -5.65
CA LYS A 6 43.64 45.31 -5.88
C LYS A 6 44.20 43.96 -5.47
N THR A 7 43.64 43.38 -4.42
CA THR A 7 43.86 42.00 -3.99
C THR A 7 43.16 41.05 -4.97
N LEU A 8 43.92 40.19 -5.66
CA LEU A 8 43.38 39.03 -6.39
C LEU A 8 43.16 37.89 -5.39
N LEU A 9 41.91 37.43 -5.25
CA LEU A 9 41.60 36.11 -4.70
C LEU A 9 41.74 35.06 -5.82
N PRO A 10 42.35 33.89 -5.58
CA PRO A 10 42.28 32.79 -6.53
C PRO A 10 40.91 32.11 -6.42
N VAL A 11 40.17 32.09 -7.53
CA VAL A 11 38.97 31.24 -7.68
C VAL A 11 39.46 29.80 -7.89
N ILE A 12 39.36 28.98 -6.85
CA ILE A 12 39.54 27.53 -6.98
C ILE A 12 38.30 26.98 -7.69
N LEU A 13 38.45 26.67 -8.98
CA LEU A 13 37.45 25.96 -9.76
C LEU A 13 37.48 24.49 -9.35
N ILE A 14 36.61 24.08 -8.43
CA ILE A 14 36.41 22.65 -8.13
C ILE A 14 35.62 22.06 -9.31
N LEU A 15 36.33 21.37 -10.21
CA LEU A 15 35.75 20.47 -11.18
C LEU A 15 35.15 19.27 -10.42
N ILE A 16 33.87 19.38 -10.07
CA ILE A 16 33.10 18.24 -9.58
C ILE A 16 32.77 17.38 -10.80
N SER A 17 33.41 16.21 -10.89
CA SER A 17 33.05 15.17 -11.86
C SER A 17 31.56 14.85 -11.73
N THR A 18 30.83 14.85 -12.85
CA THR A 18 29.37 14.63 -12.96
C THR A 18 28.89 13.24 -12.52
N GLY A 19 29.73 12.43 -11.89
CA GLY A 19 29.38 11.11 -11.38
C GLY A 19 29.62 11.04 -9.88
N SER A 20 28.81 11.72 -9.06
CA SER A 20 28.56 11.40 -7.64
C SER A 20 27.66 12.47 -7.01
N LEU A 21 26.35 12.44 -7.30
CA LEU A 21 25.32 13.07 -6.47
C LEU A 21 23.94 12.50 -6.86
N TYR A 22 23.77 11.19 -6.69
CA TYR A 22 22.45 10.55 -6.67
C TYR A 22 22.18 10.04 -5.26
N ALA A 23 22.11 10.99 -4.32
CA ALA A 23 21.60 10.75 -2.99
C ALA A 23 20.53 11.80 -2.73
N GLN A 24 19.30 11.31 -2.60
CA GLN A 24 18.20 11.93 -1.85
C GLN A 24 17.43 13.08 -2.54
N THR A 25 16.48 12.75 -3.42
CA THR A 25 15.21 13.51 -3.66
C THR A 25 14.35 12.75 -4.69
N ALA A 26 13.02 12.69 -4.49
CA ALA A 26 11.93 12.27 -5.39
C ALA A 26 12.24 11.32 -6.58
N ALA A 27 11.53 10.18 -6.69
CA ALA A 27 11.69 9.22 -7.77
C ALA A 27 11.65 9.87 -9.16
N GLN A 28 12.81 9.96 -9.83
CA GLN A 28 12.95 10.63 -11.13
C GLN A 28 12.44 9.72 -12.26
N ASN A 29 11.69 10.29 -13.21
CA ASN A 29 11.31 9.58 -14.43
C ASN A 29 12.56 9.35 -15.30
N LEU A 30 12.83 8.10 -15.66
CA LEU A 30 14.00 7.66 -16.41
C LEU A 30 13.84 7.82 -17.93
N ILE A 31 12.61 7.94 -18.44
CA ILE A 31 12.37 8.02 -19.89
C ILE A 31 13.11 9.22 -20.52
N PRO A 32 13.07 10.45 -19.98
CA PRO A 32 13.74 11.61 -20.59
C PRO A 32 15.24 11.42 -20.83
N GLU A 33 15.95 10.75 -19.93
CA GLU A 33 17.41 10.54 -20.01
C GLU A 33 17.80 9.23 -20.73
N LEU A 34 16.83 8.36 -21.02
CA LEU A 34 17.07 7.08 -21.67
C LEU A 34 17.68 7.26 -23.08
N ASN A 35 18.88 6.72 -23.27
CA ASN A 35 19.48 6.50 -24.60
C ASN A 35 18.94 5.20 -25.20
N LEU A 36 18.02 5.34 -26.14
CA LEU A 36 17.28 4.21 -26.70
C LEU A 36 18.18 3.23 -27.48
N LYS A 37 19.16 3.75 -28.23
CA LYS A 37 20.03 2.93 -29.09
C LYS A 37 20.86 1.92 -28.28
N SER A 38 21.28 2.31 -27.08
CA SER A 38 22.01 1.42 -26.16
C SER A 38 21.10 0.53 -25.31
N ALA A 39 19.85 0.95 -25.08
CA ALA A 39 18.93 0.25 -24.19
C ALA A 39 18.14 -0.85 -24.90
N GLN A 40 17.85 -0.68 -26.19
CA GLN A 40 17.03 -1.62 -26.96
C GLN A 40 17.74 -2.96 -27.15
N ILE A 41 17.05 -4.05 -26.81
CA ILE A 41 17.54 -5.43 -26.98
C ILE A 41 16.86 -6.09 -28.17
N SER A 42 15.53 -6.00 -28.25
CA SER A 42 14.74 -6.55 -29.35
C SER A 42 13.38 -5.86 -29.48
N GLY A 43 12.71 -6.08 -30.61
CA GLY A 43 11.44 -5.43 -30.94
C GLY A 43 11.61 -3.98 -31.38
N ASN A 44 10.50 -3.32 -31.70
CA ASN A 44 10.50 -1.95 -32.15
C ASN A 44 10.24 -1.03 -30.96
N TRP A 45 11.20 -0.14 -30.69
CA TRP A 45 11.08 0.87 -29.66
C TRP A 45 11.30 2.24 -30.28
N THR A 46 10.49 3.21 -29.87
CA THR A 46 10.65 4.61 -30.25
C THR A 46 10.42 5.50 -29.03
N LYS A 47 11.04 6.68 -29.03
CA LYS A 47 10.87 7.67 -27.96
C LYS A 47 10.42 8.98 -28.58
N THR A 48 9.22 9.42 -28.21
CA THR A 48 8.55 10.60 -28.78
C THR A 48 7.84 11.33 -27.64
N ASP A 49 7.96 12.66 -27.58
CA ASP A 49 7.27 13.50 -26.58
C ASP A 49 7.44 13.05 -25.12
N GLY A 50 8.65 12.57 -24.78
CA GLY A 50 8.96 12.08 -23.42
C GLY A 50 8.32 10.74 -23.06
N GLN A 51 7.71 10.04 -24.02
CA GLN A 51 7.13 8.71 -23.87
C GLN A 51 7.97 7.67 -24.60
N LEU A 52 7.89 6.42 -24.14
CA LEU A 52 8.56 5.28 -24.76
C LEU A 52 7.49 4.34 -25.34
N ILE A 53 7.52 4.15 -26.65
CA ILE A 53 6.53 3.36 -27.38
C ILE A 53 7.18 2.06 -27.83
N ALA A 54 6.52 0.94 -27.55
CA ALA A 54 6.93 -0.39 -27.97
C ALA A 54 5.86 -1.01 -28.88
N SER A 55 6.30 -1.70 -29.93
CA SER A 55 5.42 -2.51 -30.76
C SER A 55 6.06 -3.84 -31.17
N GLY A 56 5.19 -4.80 -31.46
CA GLY A 56 5.58 -6.14 -31.91
C GLY A 56 5.74 -7.17 -30.80
N LYS A 57 6.27 -8.35 -31.19
CA LYS A 57 6.43 -9.50 -30.30
C LYS A 57 7.85 -9.57 -29.75
N ASN A 58 7.96 -10.02 -28.51
CA ASN A 58 9.20 -10.17 -27.76
C ASN A 58 10.05 -8.89 -27.73
N ALA A 59 9.38 -7.74 -27.60
CA ALA A 59 10.05 -6.46 -27.48
C ALA A 59 10.68 -6.36 -26.09
N ARG A 60 11.98 -6.11 -26.04
CA ARG A 60 12.76 -5.99 -24.80
C ARG A 60 13.63 -4.76 -24.83
N LEU A 61 13.65 -4.06 -23.70
CA LEU A 61 14.50 -2.90 -23.47
C LEU A 61 15.13 -3.02 -22.09
N MET A 62 16.42 -2.76 -21.98
CA MET A 62 17.19 -2.83 -20.75
C MET A 62 17.45 -1.42 -20.21
N LEU A 63 17.07 -1.16 -18.96
CA LEU A 63 17.29 0.14 -18.33
C LEU A 63 18.78 0.32 -17.99
N PRO A 64 19.32 1.55 -18.08
CA PRO A 64 20.76 1.82 -17.99
C PRO A 64 21.31 1.77 -16.56
N MET A 65 20.49 1.46 -15.57
CA MET A 65 20.89 1.43 -14.17
C MET A 65 21.26 0.02 -13.70
N LYS A 66 22.41 -0.09 -13.03
CA LYS A 66 22.80 -1.31 -12.33
C LYS A 66 22.17 -1.36 -10.96
N ILE A 67 21.58 -2.49 -10.65
CA ILE A 67 20.87 -2.74 -9.40
C ILE A 67 21.79 -3.47 -8.44
N SER A 68 21.91 -2.90 -7.24
CA SER A 68 22.47 -3.57 -6.08
C SER A 68 21.55 -3.30 -4.89
N GLY A 69 21.19 -4.36 -4.17
CA GLY A 69 20.26 -4.28 -3.04
C GLY A 69 18.79 -4.14 -3.43
N SER A 70 17.98 -3.73 -2.46
CA SER A 70 16.53 -3.61 -2.56
C SER A 70 16.10 -2.35 -3.30
N TYR A 71 15.01 -2.43 -4.06
CA TYR A 71 14.53 -1.33 -4.90
C TYR A 71 13.02 -1.38 -5.17
N SER A 72 12.47 -0.22 -5.55
CA SER A 72 11.13 -0.06 -6.08
C SER A 72 11.21 0.48 -7.50
N ILE A 73 10.35 -0.02 -8.38
CA ILE A 73 10.12 0.53 -9.71
C ILE A 73 8.63 0.80 -9.89
N THR A 74 8.31 2.02 -10.31
CA THR A 74 6.96 2.40 -10.75
C THR A 74 6.96 2.57 -12.26
N VAL A 75 6.02 1.92 -12.94
CA VAL A 75 5.84 1.98 -14.39
C VAL A 75 4.41 2.40 -14.68
N GLU A 76 4.24 3.54 -15.33
CA GLU A 76 2.95 3.97 -15.87
C GLU A 76 2.90 3.69 -17.37
N PHE A 77 1.88 2.98 -17.81
CA PHE A 77 1.77 2.54 -19.20
C PHE A 77 0.32 2.41 -19.67
N THR A 78 0.13 2.43 -20.97
CA THR A 78 -1.14 2.13 -21.64
C THR A 78 -0.90 1.08 -22.71
N ARG A 79 -1.61 -0.05 -22.64
CA ARG A 79 -1.66 -0.99 -23.76
C ARG A 79 -2.55 -0.43 -24.85
N THR A 80 -2.02 -0.11 -26.02
CA THR A 80 -2.78 0.53 -27.11
C THR A 80 -3.45 -0.50 -28.00
N ALA A 81 -2.82 -1.66 -28.23
CA ALA A 81 -3.39 -2.76 -29.01
C ALA A 81 -2.89 -4.15 -28.54
N GLY A 82 -3.60 -5.20 -28.97
CA GLY A 82 -3.31 -6.59 -28.61
C GLY A 82 -3.92 -7.04 -27.28
N ASN A 83 -3.75 -8.31 -26.93
CA ASN A 83 -4.22 -8.94 -25.69
C ASN A 83 -3.10 -9.70 -24.96
N GLU A 84 -1.87 -9.56 -25.44
CA GLU A 84 -0.69 -10.26 -24.92
C GLU A 84 0.01 -9.47 -23.82
N SER A 85 1.13 -10.03 -23.37
CA SER A 85 1.81 -9.67 -22.13
C SER A 85 2.52 -8.32 -22.13
N ILE A 86 2.54 -7.70 -20.96
CA ILE A 86 3.38 -6.54 -20.61
C ILE A 86 4.06 -6.88 -19.29
N GLY A 87 5.37 -6.72 -19.19
CA GLY A 87 6.08 -7.10 -17.98
C GLY A 87 7.36 -6.33 -17.73
N VAL A 88 7.90 -6.57 -16.53
CA VAL A 88 9.16 -5.99 -16.05
C VAL A 88 10.07 -7.14 -15.65
N ILE A 89 11.27 -7.17 -16.23
CA ILE A 89 12.34 -8.11 -15.88
C ILE A 89 13.09 -7.53 -14.70
N LEU A 90 13.17 -8.30 -13.62
CA LEU A 90 13.63 -7.87 -12.30
C LEU A 90 14.90 -8.62 -11.91
N PRO A 91 16.02 -7.93 -11.67
CA PRO A 91 17.13 -8.47 -10.91
C PRO A 91 16.70 -8.84 -9.50
N ALA A 92 17.01 -10.06 -9.07
CA ALA A 92 16.77 -10.57 -7.72
C ALA A 92 18.03 -11.33 -7.23
N GLY A 93 18.99 -10.59 -6.67
CA GLY A 93 20.32 -11.13 -6.35
C GLY A 93 21.09 -11.47 -7.64
N SER A 94 21.63 -12.69 -7.74
CA SER A 94 22.32 -13.17 -8.94
C SER A 94 21.37 -13.77 -10.00
N ARG A 95 20.05 -13.63 -9.81
CA ARG A 95 19.01 -14.19 -10.68
C ARG A 95 18.17 -13.06 -11.29
N GLN A 96 17.38 -13.42 -12.30
CA GLN A 96 16.34 -12.56 -12.86
C GLN A 96 15.02 -13.33 -12.93
N CYS A 97 13.92 -12.62 -12.81
CA CYS A 97 12.59 -13.11 -13.15
C CYS A 97 11.78 -12.05 -13.90
N LEU A 98 10.71 -12.46 -14.55
CA LEU A 98 9.77 -11.56 -15.22
C LEU A 98 8.50 -11.45 -14.37
N LEU A 99 8.16 -10.25 -13.89
CA LEU A 99 6.78 -9.98 -13.45
C LEU A 99 5.97 -9.63 -14.68
N ASN A 100 4.87 -10.33 -14.91
CA ASN A 100 4.13 -10.22 -16.15
C ASN A 100 2.63 -10.02 -15.93
N LEU A 101 2.05 -9.14 -16.72
CA LEU A 101 0.64 -8.83 -16.77
C LEU A 101 0.03 -9.35 -18.07
N SER A 102 -1.22 -9.84 -18.03
CA SER A 102 -1.92 -10.34 -19.22
C SER A 102 -1.19 -11.45 -19.96
N LEU A 103 -0.54 -12.35 -19.21
CA LEU A 103 0.01 -13.58 -19.76
C LEU A 103 -1.09 -14.45 -20.35
N PHE A 104 -0.72 -15.22 -21.37
CA PHE A 104 -1.59 -16.18 -22.05
C PHE A 104 -2.90 -15.52 -22.50
N GLN A 105 -2.80 -14.42 -23.25
CA GLN A 105 -3.95 -13.69 -23.78
C GLN A 105 -4.92 -13.15 -22.71
N GLY A 106 -4.39 -12.77 -21.55
CA GLY A 106 -5.19 -12.23 -20.45
C GLY A 106 -5.70 -13.27 -19.44
N GLU A 107 -5.23 -14.52 -19.53
CA GLU A 107 -5.58 -15.55 -18.55
C GLU A 107 -5.08 -15.20 -17.14
N ALA A 108 -3.84 -14.76 -17.02
CA ALA A 108 -3.19 -14.56 -15.72
C ALA A 108 -2.20 -13.38 -15.65
N HIS A 109 -2.01 -12.86 -14.44
CA HIS A 109 -0.80 -12.14 -14.03
C HIS A 109 0.07 -13.08 -13.18
N GLY A 110 1.37 -12.78 -13.05
CA GLY A 110 2.25 -13.48 -12.12
C GLY A 110 3.74 -13.34 -12.42
N ILE A 111 4.56 -13.98 -11.61
CA ILE A 111 6.00 -14.14 -11.86
C ILE A 111 6.20 -15.30 -12.84
N GLY A 112 6.96 -15.04 -13.90
CA GLY A 112 7.13 -15.89 -15.08
C GLY A 112 7.50 -17.34 -14.76
N LEU A 113 8.56 -17.55 -14.00
CA LEU A 113 9.02 -18.88 -13.58
C LEU A 113 9.45 -18.88 -12.10
N ILE A 114 8.90 -19.83 -11.35
CA ILE A 114 9.30 -20.16 -9.97
C ILE A 114 9.44 -21.67 -9.87
N ASP A 115 10.62 -22.17 -9.51
CA ASP A 115 10.95 -23.60 -9.47
C ASP A 115 10.57 -24.33 -10.78
N GLY A 116 10.82 -23.67 -11.92
CA GLY A 116 10.47 -24.16 -13.26
C GLY A 116 8.97 -24.08 -13.62
N LYS A 117 8.11 -23.66 -12.70
CA LYS A 117 6.65 -23.54 -12.94
C LYS A 117 6.29 -22.17 -13.49
N LEU A 118 5.55 -22.18 -14.61
CA LEU A 118 5.02 -20.98 -15.26
C LEU A 118 4.06 -20.19 -14.36
N ALA A 119 3.92 -18.89 -14.61
CA ALA A 119 3.04 -17.96 -13.89
C ALA A 119 1.56 -18.37 -13.79
N ARG A 120 1.06 -19.26 -14.66
CA ARG A 120 -0.31 -19.80 -14.58
C ARG A 120 -0.45 -21.00 -13.63
N ASN A 121 0.69 -21.56 -13.21
CA ASN A 121 0.82 -22.82 -12.46
C ASN A 121 1.70 -22.67 -11.20
N ASN A 122 1.96 -21.44 -10.76
CA ASN A 122 2.76 -21.17 -9.56
C ASN A 122 1.97 -20.32 -8.55
N GLN A 123 2.51 -20.17 -7.34
CA GLN A 123 1.86 -19.52 -6.21
C GLN A 123 1.55 -18.02 -6.42
N THR A 124 2.13 -17.40 -7.45
CA THR A 124 1.91 -15.99 -7.78
C THR A 124 0.82 -15.76 -8.82
N THR A 125 0.20 -16.84 -9.32
CA THR A 125 -0.90 -16.75 -10.30
C THR A 125 -2.01 -15.84 -9.79
N ARG A 126 -2.46 -14.90 -10.62
CA ARG A 126 -3.67 -14.11 -10.40
C ARG A 126 -4.55 -14.16 -11.62
N LYS A 127 -5.81 -14.56 -11.44
CA LYS A 127 -6.82 -14.64 -12.49
C LYS A 127 -8.08 -13.85 -12.10
N PRO A 128 -8.80 -13.23 -13.05
CA PRO A 128 -8.39 -13.07 -14.45
C PRO A 128 -7.17 -12.15 -14.58
N GLY A 129 -6.39 -12.36 -15.65
CA GLY A 129 -5.16 -11.61 -15.94
C GLY A 129 -5.33 -10.45 -16.92
N SER A 130 -6.56 -10.10 -17.28
CA SER A 130 -6.82 -9.25 -18.43
C SER A 130 -6.53 -7.78 -18.16
N LEU A 131 -5.86 -7.15 -19.13
CA LEU A 131 -5.77 -5.69 -19.21
C LEU A 131 -6.81 -5.17 -20.22
N LYS A 132 -7.28 -3.94 -20.03
CA LYS A 132 -8.12 -3.21 -20.97
C LYS A 132 -7.23 -2.33 -21.85
N ASN A 133 -7.44 -2.38 -23.16
CA ASN A 133 -6.71 -1.49 -24.07
C ASN A 133 -7.16 -0.04 -23.88
N ASN A 134 -6.24 0.90 -24.08
CA ASN A 134 -6.45 2.33 -23.93
C ASN A 134 -6.87 2.75 -22.50
N HIS A 135 -6.56 1.92 -21.50
CA HIS A 135 -6.66 2.26 -20.08
C HIS A 135 -5.26 2.54 -19.53
N PRO A 136 -5.04 3.69 -18.85
CA PRO A 136 -3.77 3.99 -18.20
C PRO A 136 -3.63 3.15 -16.93
N TYR A 137 -2.52 2.44 -16.82
CA TYR A 137 -2.17 1.62 -15.67
C TYR A 137 -0.96 2.19 -14.94
N ARG A 138 -0.97 2.07 -13.61
CA ARG A 138 0.20 2.32 -12.75
C ARG A 138 0.58 1.03 -12.03
N LEU A 139 1.72 0.47 -12.41
CA LEU A 139 2.32 -0.72 -11.82
C LEU A 139 3.45 -0.31 -10.88
N ILE A 140 3.37 -0.68 -9.61
CA ILE A 140 4.47 -0.56 -8.65
C ILE A 140 5.00 -1.96 -8.37
N ILE A 141 6.31 -2.13 -8.37
CA ILE A 141 6.97 -3.38 -8.03
C ILE A 141 8.08 -3.06 -7.05
N GLU A 142 8.14 -3.82 -5.95
CA GLU A 142 9.30 -3.80 -5.08
C GLU A 142 9.97 -5.15 -5.01
N VAL A 143 11.30 -5.08 -5.05
CA VAL A 143 12.17 -6.22 -4.87
C VAL A 143 13.00 -5.95 -3.63
N ASP A 144 12.77 -6.76 -2.60
CA ASP A 144 13.58 -6.77 -1.40
C ASP A 144 14.58 -7.91 -1.44
N LEU A 145 15.86 -7.58 -1.26
CA LEU A 145 16.95 -8.55 -1.16
C LEU A 145 17.50 -8.56 0.26
N ASN A 146 17.39 -9.71 0.91
CA ASN A 146 18.12 -10.07 2.11
C ASN A 146 19.03 -11.27 1.77
N GLN A 147 20.20 -11.41 2.39
CA GLN A 147 21.30 -12.30 2.00
C GLN A 147 20.86 -13.66 1.41
N ASN A 148 19.88 -14.33 2.03
CA ASN A 148 19.38 -15.64 1.61
C ASN A 148 17.92 -15.66 1.10
N LYS A 149 17.24 -14.50 1.04
CA LYS A 149 15.82 -14.38 0.68
C LYS A 149 15.57 -13.20 -0.26
N ALA A 150 14.75 -13.42 -1.29
CA ALA A 150 14.16 -12.36 -2.07
C ALA A 150 12.68 -12.23 -1.74
N SER A 151 12.17 -11.01 -1.79
CA SER A 151 10.75 -10.71 -1.77
C SER A 151 10.37 -9.86 -2.97
N ILE A 152 9.26 -10.18 -3.62
CA ILE A 152 8.73 -9.43 -4.75
C ILE A 152 7.25 -9.14 -4.46
N ALA A 153 6.92 -7.87 -4.25
CA ALA A 153 5.55 -7.40 -4.16
C ALA A 153 5.22 -6.50 -5.35
N ALA A 154 3.97 -6.52 -5.78
CA ALA A 154 3.51 -5.61 -6.81
C ALA A 154 2.08 -5.15 -6.58
N GLU A 155 1.79 -3.94 -7.04
CA GLU A 155 0.47 -3.31 -7.06
C GLU A 155 0.14 -2.81 -8.45
N LEU A 156 -1.12 -2.94 -8.87
CA LEU A 156 -1.65 -2.39 -10.12
C LEU A 156 -2.82 -1.46 -9.80
N ASP A 157 -2.72 -0.20 -10.20
CA ASP A 157 -3.70 0.86 -9.92
C ASP A 157 -4.02 1.00 -8.42
N GLY A 158 -3.00 0.87 -7.58
CA GLY A 158 -3.11 0.92 -6.12
C GLY A 158 -3.78 -0.29 -5.49
N ARG A 159 -3.96 -1.38 -6.24
CA ARG A 159 -4.47 -2.66 -5.73
C ARG A 159 -3.33 -3.68 -5.68
N PRO A 160 -3.13 -4.40 -4.56
CA PRO A 160 -2.15 -5.49 -4.50
C PRO A 160 -2.40 -6.51 -5.61
N LEU A 161 -1.35 -6.77 -6.38
CA LEU A 161 -1.37 -7.75 -7.44
C LEU A 161 -0.84 -9.08 -6.91
N LEU A 162 0.42 -9.11 -6.47
CA LEU A 162 1.06 -10.32 -5.96
C LEU A 162 2.06 -9.99 -4.85
N ASN A 163 2.34 -11.01 -4.05
CA ASN A 163 3.37 -10.99 -3.02
C ASN A 163 4.04 -12.37 -3.04
N TRP A 164 5.34 -12.39 -3.25
CA TRP A 164 6.17 -13.58 -3.22
C TRP A 164 7.36 -13.36 -2.29
N GLN A 165 7.71 -14.37 -1.52
CA GLN A 165 8.94 -14.43 -0.76
C GLN A 165 9.53 -15.84 -0.89
N GLY A 166 10.84 -15.93 -1.06
CA GLY A 166 11.51 -17.22 -1.16
C GLY A 166 13.00 -17.13 -1.39
N ASN A 167 13.60 -18.29 -1.67
CA ASN A 167 14.99 -18.37 -2.08
C ASN A 167 15.14 -17.75 -3.48
N PRO A 168 16.02 -16.76 -3.72
CA PRO A 168 16.25 -16.20 -5.05
C PRO A 168 16.58 -17.26 -6.10
N ALA A 169 17.18 -18.39 -5.73
CA ALA A 169 17.50 -19.50 -6.63
C ALA A 169 16.27 -20.17 -7.25
N SER A 170 15.09 -20.05 -6.63
CA SER A 170 13.81 -20.50 -7.20
C SER A 170 13.36 -19.64 -8.38
N LEU A 171 13.83 -18.39 -8.46
CA LEU A 171 13.50 -17.47 -9.54
C LEU A 171 14.34 -17.75 -10.77
N SER A 172 13.68 -17.75 -11.92
CA SER A 172 14.34 -17.89 -13.21
C SER A 172 13.63 -17.10 -14.28
N LEU A 173 14.33 -16.91 -15.41
CA LEU A 173 13.83 -16.21 -16.57
C LEU A 173 13.91 -17.16 -17.77
N HIS A 174 12.82 -17.30 -18.51
CA HIS A 174 12.80 -18.14 -19.71
C HIS A 174 13.79 -17.61 -20.74
N GLU A 175 14.43 -18.49 -21.51
CA GLU A 175 15.53 -18.14 -22.44
C GLU A 175 15.17 -16.96 -23.36
N VAL A 176 13.95 -16.99 -23.91
CA VAL A 176 13.44 -15.98 -24.84
C VAL A 176 13.31 -14.57 -24.25
N TRP A 177 13.34 -14.43 -22.92
CA TRP A 177 13.21 -13.17 -22.21
C TRP A 177 14.53 -12.62 -21.66
N LYS A 178 15.64 -13.37 -21.74
CA LYS A 178 16.92 -12.97 -21.15
C LYS A 178 17.39 -11.60 -21.61
N LEU A 179 18.03 -10.87 -20.70
CA LEU A 179 18.78 -9.66 -20.99
C LEU A 179 20.28 -10.00 -21.07
N PRO A 180 21.10 -9.20 -21.78
CA PRO A 180 22.55 -9.39 -21.79
C PRO A 180 23.21 -9.24 -20.41
N GLU A 181 22.67 -8.35 -19.58
CA GLU A 181 23.16 -8.08 -18.22
C GLU A 181 22.09 -8.46 -17.18
N THR A 182 22.48 -9.24 -16.16
CA THR A 182 21.55 -9.77 -15.16
C THR A 182 21.28 -8.82 -13.99
N ASP A 183 22.12 -7.80 -13.82
CA ASP A 183 22.05 -6.78 -12.77
C ASP A 183 21.22 -5.55 -13.18
N ARG A 184 20.45 -5.64 -14.27
CA ARG A 184 19.64 -4.54 -14.80
C ARG A 184 18.17 -4.91 -14.93
N VAL A 185 17.33 -3.91 -14.68
CA VAL A 185 15.89 -4.00 -14.94
C VAL A 185 15.64 -3.96 -16.45
N GLY A 186 14.67 -4.73 -16.93
CA GLY A 186 14.18 -4.64 -18.30
C GLY A 186 12.68 -4.42 -18.38
N LEU A 187 12.25 -3.86 -19.50
CA LEU A 187 10.86 -3.86 -19.94
C LEU A 187 10.66 -4.96 -20.97
N TYR A 188 9.49 -5.56 -20.95
CA TYR A 188 9.09 -6.61 -21.87
C TYR A 188 7.66 -6.38 -22.35
N THR A 189 7.41 -6.60 -23.65
CA THR A 189 6.04 -6.70 -24.14
C THR A 189 5.90 -7.60 -25.39
N ASN A 190 4.72 -8.20 -25.52
CA ASN A 190 4.21 -8.86 -26.71
C ASN A 190 3.01 -8.11 -27.33
N ALA A 191 2.78 -6.87 -26.91
CA ALA A 191 1.66 -6.03 -27.30
C ALA A 191 2.17 -4.64 -27.68
N ASP A 192 1.28 -3.83 -28.25
CA ASP A 192 1.60 -2.44 -28.51
C ASP A 192 1.34 -1.63 -27.23
N VAL A 193 2.36 -0.92 -26.76
CA VAL A 193 2.36 -0.27 -25.45
C VAL A 193 3.02 1.10 -25.54
N THR A 194 2.42 2.06 -24.85
CA THR A 194 3.06 3.34 -24.54
C THR A 194 3.40 3.36 -23.06
N PHE A 195 4.67 3.55 -22.72
CA PHE A 195 5.15 3.81 -21.36
C PHE A 195 5.25 5.32 -21.16
N HIS A 196 4.56 5.82 -20.15
CA HIS A 196 4.46 7.25 -19.84
C HIS A 196 5.49 7.69 -18.81
N SER A 197 5.76 6.85 -17.82
CA SER A 197 6.79 7.10 -16.82
C SER A 197 7.39 5.81 -16.31
N ILE A 198 8.69 5.87 -16.01
CA ILE A 198 9.43 4.78 -15.35
C ILE A 198 10.23 5.44 -14.26
N GLN A 199 9.88 5.19 -13.02
CA GLN A 199 10.55 5.76 -11.85
C GLN A 199 11.21 4.66 -11.06
N PHE A 200 12.40 4.94 -10.55
CA PHE A 200 13.15 4.01 -9.74
C PHE A 200 13.55 4.64 -8.42
N THR A 201 13.45 3.84 -7.36
CA THR A 201 13.84 4.23 -6.01
C THR A 201 14.67 3.12 -5.39
N ARG A 202 15.87 3.45 -4.89
CA ARG A 202 16.60 2.51 -4.02
C ARG A 202 15.88 2.44 -2.68
N LEU A 203 15.65 1.23 -2.18
CA LEU A 203 14.97 1.03 -0.91
C LEU A 203 16.00 0.88 0.21
N SER A 204 15.94 1.75 1.20
CA SER A 204 16.45 1.47 2.53
C SER A 204 15.46 0.54 3.26
N PRO A 205 15.87 -0.14 4.34
CA PRO A 205 15.02 -1.11 5.07
C PRO A 205 13.63 -0.58 5.48
N ASP A 206 13.54 0.72 5.74
CA ASP A 206 12.37 1.50 6.14
C ASP A 206 11.44 1.89 4.96
N MET A 207 11.86 1.73 3.71
CA MET A 207 11.06 2.07 2.52
C MET A 207 10.38 0.86 1.84
N ARG A 208 10.45 -0.35 2.42
CA ARG A 208 10.01 -1.60 1.78
C ARG A 208 8.52 -1.92 2.03
N MET A 209 7.75 -2.18 0.97
CA MET A 209 6.40 -2.76 0.90
C MET A 209 6.31 -4.08 1.67
N LEU A 210 7.40 -4.85 1.68
CA LEU A 210 7.56 -6.04 2.52
C LEU A 210 8.70 -5.80 3.49
N LYS A 211 8.38 -5.59 4.77
CA LYS A 211 9.39 -5.62 5.82
C LYS A 211 9.90 -7.06 5.97
N PRO A 212 11.22 -7.30 6.09
CA PRO A 212 11.72 -8.64 6.32
C PRO A 212 11.10 -9.20 7.60
N THR A 213 10.49 -10.38 7.50
CA THR A 213 9.96 -11.13 8.64
C THR A 213 11.12 -11.49 9.55
N THR A 214 11.32 -10.73 10.61
CA THR A 214 12.23 -11.11 11.69
C THR A 214 11.61 -12.31 12.37
N THR A 215 12.14 -13.51 12.10
CA THR A 215 11.89 -14.68 12.94
C THR A 215 12.57 -14.39 14.27
N VAL A 216 11.84 -13.81 15.22
CA VAL A 216 12.32 -13.69 16.60
C VAL A 216 11.82 -14.91 17.35
N THR A 217 12.70 -15.89 17.48
CA THR A 217 12.67 -16.88 18.56
C THR A 217 12.64 -16.12 19.88
N GLY A 218 11.77 -16.58 20.78
CA GLY A 218 11.31 -15.84 21.95
C GLY A 218 12.39 -15.07 22.71
N SER A 219 12.06 -13.84 23.06
CA SER A 219 12.69 -13.10 24.15
C SER A 219 11.61 -12.41 24.96
N GLN A 220 11.65 -12.73 26.25
CA GLN A 220 10.87 -12.23 27.35
C GLN A 220 10.64 -10.70 27.33
N ASN A 221 9.42 -10.35 27.76
CA ASN A 221 8.97 -9.01 28.13
C ASN A 221 10.00 -8.25 28.99
N SER A 222 10.66 -7.25 28.39
CA SER A 222 11.04 -6.04 29.11
C SER A 222 9.84 -5.09 29.05
N ALA A 223 9.46 -4.48 30.18
CA ALA A 223 8.33 -3.53 30.33
C ALA A 223 8.24 -2.51 29.17
N GLY A 224 7.57 -2.91 28.08
CA GLY A 224 7.89 -2.48 26.73
C GLY A 224 6.80 -1.63 26.12
N ALA A 225 7.18 -0.82 25.14
CA ALA A 225 6.27 -0.02 24.34
C ALA A 225 5.06 -0.86 23.87
N PRO A 226 3.81 -0.33 23.94
CA PRO A 226 2.62 -1.08 23.56
C PRO A 226 2.74 -1.69 22.16
N LEU A 227 2.15 -2.86 21.94
CA LEU A 227 2.22 -3.61 20.69
C LEU A 227 0.86 -3.59 19.97
N LEU A 228 0.85 -3.03 18.77
CA LEU A 228 -0.27 -3.10 17.83
C LEU A 228 -0.07 -4.29 16.89
N LEU A 229 -1.07 -5.17 16.80
CA LEU A 229 -1.18 -6.22 15.81
C LEU A 229 -2.02 -5.80 14.62
N TYR A 230 -1.46 -5.96 13.43
CA TYR A 230 -2.12 -5.76 12.16
C TYR A 230 -2.39 -7.12 11.53
N ASP A 231 -3.65 -7.46 11.33
CA ASP A 231 -3.97 -8.69 10.61
C ASP A 231 -3.70 -8.50 9.11
N LEU A 232 -3.23 -9.55 8.45
CA LEU A 232 -3.06 -9.65 6.99
C LEU A 232 -3.76 -10.90 6.44
N LEU A 233 -4.16 -11.82 7.33
CA LEU A 233 -4.79 -13.06 6.90
C LEU A 233 -6.14 -12.78 6.24
N HIS A 234 -6.91 -11.84 6.78
CA HIS A 234 -8.26 -11.53 6.32
C HIS A 234 -8.32 -10.48 5.20
N GLY A 235 -7.20 -10.20 4.54
CA GLY A 235 -7.14 -9.38 3.31
C GLY A 235 -6.80 -7.91 3.55
N GLU A 236 -6.58 -7.52 4.81
CA GLU A 236 -6.15 -6.19 5.18
C GLU A 236 -4.76 -5.86 4.63
N GLN A 237 -4.51 -4.58 4.39
CA GLN A 237 -3.23 -4.04 3.93
C GLN A 237 -2.78 -2.95 4.88
N PRO A 238 -1.50 -2.89 5.32
CA PRO A 238 -1.01 -1.91 6.29
C PRO A 238 -1.48 -0.49 6.00
N ALA A 239 -1.93 0.22 7.03
CA ALA A 239 -2.38 1.60 6.87
C ALA A 239 -1.21 2.52 6.48
N VAL A 240 -1.40 3.32 5.43
CA VAL A 240 -0.45 4.37 5.04
C VAL A 240 -0.27 5.32 6.21
N GLY A 241 0.98 5.62 6.57
CA GLY A 241 1.33 6.57 7.64
C GLY A 241 1.30 6.00 9.07
N LEU A 242 0.93 4.73 9.28
CA LEU A 242 0.93 4.11 10.61
C LEU A 242 2.32 4.11 11.26
N GLU A 243 3.38 4.01 10.46
CA GLU A 243 4.76 4.05 10.94
C GLU A 243 5.14 5.41 11.56
N GLU A 244 4.69 6.51 10.97
CA GLU A 244 4.96 7.84 11.52
C GLU A 244 4.16 8.07 12.80
N ILE A 245 2.93 7.54 12.85
CA ILE A 245 2.13 7.54 14.08
C ILE A 245 2.82 6.69 15.17
N SER A 246 3.34 5.51 14.83
CA SER A 246 3.99 4.61 15.79
C SER A 246 5.29 5.18 16.36
N LYS A 247 6.13 5.80 15.53
CA LYS A 247 7.33 6.53 15.97
C LYS A 247 6.96 7.66 16.93
N LYS A 248 5.96 8.47 16.57
CA LYS A 248 5.53 9.63 17.36
C LYS A 248 4.95 9.22 18.71
N GLN A 249 4.15 8.14 18.73
CA GLN A 249 3.45 7.67 19.93
C GLN A 249 4.18 6.57 20.70
N LYS A 250 5.34 6.13 20.20
CA LYS A 250 6.23 5.13 20.82
C LYS A 250 5.53 3.80 21.08
N PHE A 251 4.79 3.28 20.11
CA PHE A 251 4.27 1.91 20.11
C PHE A 251 4.92 1.08 19.00
N GLN A 252 4.89 -0.23 19.15
CA GLN A 252 5.40 -1.20 18.19
C GLN A 252 4.28 -1.67 17.28
N VAL A 253 4.61 -1.99 16.03
CA VAL A 253 3.65 -2.54 15.06
C VAL A 253 4.16 -3.89 14.61
N GLN A 254 3.32 -4.91 14.77
CA GLN A 254 3.52 -6.25 14.25
C GLN A 254 2.43 -6.55 13.23
N SER A 255 2.79 -7.17 12.11
CA SER A 255 1.81 -7.71 11.16
C SER A 255 1.80 -9.23 11.23
N SER A 256 0.63 -9.85 11.06
CA SER A 256 0.48 -11.31 11.09
C SER A 256 -0.36 -11.78 9.91
N SER A 257 0.09 -12.85 9.24
CA SER A 257 -0.73 -13.63 8.30
C SER A 257 -1.13 -14.99 8.90
N GLN A 258 -1.01 -15.13 10.22
CA GLN A 258 -1.44 -16.32 10.97
C GLN A 258 -2.86 -16.11 11.50
N PRO A 259 -3.60 -17.20 11.74
CA PRO A 259 -4.90 -17.12 12.39
C PRO A 259 -4.83 -16.34 13.72
N LEU A 260 -5.88 -15.58 14.01
CA LEU A 260 -5.98 -14.78 15.24
C LEU A 260 -6.31 -15.68 16.44
N THR A 261 -5.30 -16.34 16.99
CA THR A 261 -5.43 -17.21 18.17
C THR A 261 -5.34 -16.43 19.48
N GLN A 262 -5.82 -17.03 20.57
CA GLN A 262 -5.72 -16.44 21.91
C GLN A 262 -4.26 -16.20 22.32
N ASP A 263 -3.35 -17.14 22.03
CA ASP A 263 -1.92 -17.00 22.34
C ASP A 263 -1.28 -15.81 21.62
N LEU A 264 -1.66 -15.58 20.35
CA LEU A 264 -1.18 -14.42 19.60
C LEU A 264 -1.74 -13.12 20.19
N LEU A 265 -3.04 -13.09 20.47
CA LEU A 265 -3.69 -11.88 20.98
C LEU A 265 -3.32 -11.53 22.43
N ASN A 266 -2.92 -12.51 23.24
CA ASN A 266 -2.41 -12.27 24.60
C ASN A 266 -1.06 -11.54 24.62
N GLN A 267 -0.36 -11.44 23.48
CA GLN A 267 0.95 -10.79 23.38
C GLN A 267 0.86 -9.34 22.94
N VAL A 268 -0.33 -8.83 22.61
CA VAL A 268 -0.52 -7.52 21.97
C VAL A 268 -1.49 -6.66 22.78
N ASP A 269 -1.41 -5.35 22.63
CA ASP A 269 -2.27 -4.38 23.33
C ASP A 269 -3.44 -3.92 22.45
N LEU A 270 -3.21 -3.82 21.14
CA LEU A 270 -4.20 -3.33 20.18
C LEU A 270 -4.25 -4.21 18.93
N LEU A 271 -5.42 -4.80 18.65
CA LEU A 271 -5.72 -5.42 17.37
C LEU A 271 -6.31 -4.38 16.40
N TYR A 272 -5.70 -4.23 15.22
CA TYR A 272 -6.20 -3.37 14.17
C TYR A 272 -6.69 -4.20 12.97
N LEU A 273 -8.01 -4.31 12.83
CA LEU A 273 -8.69 -4.91 11.67
C LEU A 273 -9.08 -3.80 10.69
N ARG A 274 -8.27 -3.57 9.66
CA ARG A 274 -8.51 -2.52 8.65
C ARG A 274 -9.03 -3.09 7.35
N GLY A 275 -10.34 -3.11 7.23
CA GLY A 275 -11.03 -3.51 6.01
C GLY A 275 -10.88 -4.98 5.68
N PRO A 276 -11.25 -5.89 6.60
CA PRO A 276 -11.25 -7.32 6.32
C PRO A 276 -12.11 -7.61 5.08
N SER A 277 -11.63 -8.52 4.25
CA SER A 277 -12.29 -8.97 3.02
C SER A 277 -12.49 -10.49 3.01
N LYS A 278 -12.23 -11.18 4.11
CA LYS A 278 -12.42 -12.64 4.26
C LYS A 278 -13.15 -12.95 5.55
N THR A 279 -13.78 -14.11 5.58
CA THR A 279 -14.49 -14.63 6.75
C THR A 279 -13.52 -14.93 7.91
N PHE A 280 -13.83 -14.42 9.10
CA PHE A 280 -13.21 -14.87 10.35
C PHE A 280 -13.82 -16.21 10.78
N SER A 281 -12.98 -17.18 11.14
CA SER A 281 -13.49 -18.45 11.70
C SER A 281 -14.13 -18.24 13.07
N GLN A 282 -14.99 -19.18 13.52
CA GLN A 282 -15.60 -19.10 14.85
C GLN A 282 -14.58 -19.04 15.99
N LEU A 283 -13.44 -19.74 15.84
CA LEU A 283 -12.37 -19.72 16.83
C LEU A 283 -11.68 -18.35 16.90
N GLU A 284 -11.45 -17.71 15.76
CA GLU A 284 -10.89 -16.35 15.71
C GLU A 284 -11.87 -15.33 16.28
N GLN A 285 -13.14 -15.43 15.95
CA GLN A 285 -14.19 -14.57 16.53
C GLN A 285 -14.17 -14.67 18.07
N GLN A 286 -14.14 -15.89 18.61
CA GLN A 286 -14.05 -16.13 20.06
C GLN A 286 -12.75 -15.57 20.67
N ALA A 287 -11.61 -15.77 20.02
CA ALA A 287 -10.33 -15.26 20.49
C ALA A 287 -10.30 -13.73 20.55
N ILE A 288 -10.85 -13.05 19.53
CA ILE A 288 -10.95 -11.59 19.50
C ILE A 288 -11.88 -11.08 20.60
N ILE A 289 -13.05 -11.72 20.79
CA ILE A 289 -13.99 -11.36 21.85
C ILE A 289 -13.31 -11.51 23.23
N GLN A 290 -12.63 -12.62 23.48
CA GLN A 290 -11.93 -12.87 24.75
C GLN A 290 -10.79 -11.89 24.98
N PHE A 291 -10.01 -11.57 23.94
CA PHE A 291 -8.95 -10.56 23.99
C PHE A 291 -9.48 -9.21 24.46
N ILE A 292 -10.60 -8.75 23.89
CA ILE A 292 -11.24 -7.49 24.29
C ILE A 292 -11.77 -7.57 25.72
N GLN A 293 -12.44 -8.66 26.10
CA GLN A 293 -12.94 -8.85 27.47
C GLN A 293 -11.82 -8.85 28.51
N ASN A 294 -10.62 -9.29 28.13
CA ASN A 294 -9.44 -9.35 29.01
C ASN A 294 -8.62 -8.05 29.04
N GLY A 295 -9.12 -6.95 28.48
CA GLY A 295 -8.44 -5.65 28.53
C GLY A 295 -7.82 -5.20 27.21
N GLY A 296 -7.83 -6.03 26.18
CA GLY A 296 -7.32 -5.71 24.85
C GLY A 296 -8.10 -4.60 24.14
N ALA A 297 -7.43 -3.87 23.26
CA ALA A 297 -8.05 -2.84 22.44
C ALA A 297 -8.30 -3.32 21.01
N LEU A 298 -9.46 -2.98 20.42
CA LEU A 298 -9.81 -3.24 19.02
C LEU A 298 -10.04 -1.92 18.28
N LEU A 299 -9.34 -1.74 17.16
CA LEU A 299 -9.69 -0.79 16.11
C LEU A 299 -10.22 -1.57 14.91
N LEU A 300 -11.50 -1.42 14.60
CA LEU A 300 -12.13 -2.03 13.44
C LEU A 300 -12.50 -0.96 12.42
N VAL A 301 -12.10 -1.14 11.17
CA VAL A 301 -12.50 -0.28 10.04
C VAL A 301 -13.19 -1.15 9.01
N MET A 302 -14.41 -0.79 8.62
CA MET A 302 -15.20 -1.54 7.64
C MET A 302 -15.90 -0.57 6.69
N ASP A 303 -15.81 -0.84 5.39
CA ASP A 303 -16.35 0.01 4.34
C ASP A 303 -17.68 -0.55 3.79
N GLU A 304 -18.25 0.13 2.80
CA GLU A 304 -19.48 -0.26 2.09
C GLU A 304 -19.37 -1.61 1.36
N GLU A 305 -20.50 -2.26 1.12
CA GLU A 305 -20.62 -3.67 0.68
C GLU A 305 -19.85 -3.96 -0.62
N ARG A 306 -19.84 -3.01 -1.56
CA ARG A 306 -19.12 -3.17 -2.84
C ARG A 306 -17.59 -3.26 -2.69
N ARG A 307 -17.04 -2.88 -1.54
CA ARG A 307 -15.60 -2.98 -1.24
C ARG A 307 -15.32 -4.10 -0.25
N MET A 308 -16.18 -4.26 0.74
CA MET A 308 -16.00 -5.20 1.85
C MET A 308 -17.35 -5.78 2.23
N SER A 309 -17.53 -7.10 2.05
CA SER A 309 -18.80 -7.74 2.38
C SER A 309 -18.97 -7.90 3.89
N LEU A 310 -20.00 -7.25 4.44
CA LEU A 310 -20.31 -7.36 5.86
C LEU A 310 -20.83 -8.75 6.22
N ALA A 311 -21.59 -9.37 5.31
CA ALA A 311 -22.11 -10.72 5.50
C ALA A 311 -20.99 -11.77 5.45
N GLU A 312 -20.06 -11.65 4.50
CA GLU A 312 -18.97 -12.62 4.32
C GLU A 312 -17.96 -12.57 5.49
N THR A 313 -17.57 -11.37 5.91
CA THR A 313 -16.57 -11.21 6.97
C THR A 313 -17.09 -11.66 8.33
N GLN A 314 -18.40 -11.55 8.59
CA GLN A 314 -19.01 -11.84 9.89
C GLN A 314 -18.46 -10.97 11.04
N VAL A 315 -17.99 -9.76 10.76
CA VAL A 315 -17.48 -8.85 11.81
C VAL A 315 -18.55 -8.46 12.85
N ASN A 316 -19.82 -8.46 12.47
CA ASN A 316 -20.92 -8.18 13.41
C ASN A 316 -21.04 -9.25 14.51
N GLN A 317 -20.54 -10.46 14.28
CA GLN A 317 -20.52 -11.55 15.26
C GLN A 317 -19.47 -11.28 16.36
N ILE A 318 -18.38 -10.58 16.01
CA ILE A 318 -17.36 -10.09 16.96
C ILE A 318 -17.89 -8.90 17.77
N LEU A 319 -18.65 -8.01 17.14
CA LEU A 319 -19.16 -6.78 17.77
C LEU A 319 -20.39 -6.99 18.67
N ALA A 320 -21.24 -7.96 18.35
CA ALA A 320 -22.53 -8.16 19.01
C ALA A 320 -22.44 -8.34 20.55
N PRO A 321 -21.46 -9.08 21.12
CA PRO A 321 -21.30 -9.20 22.57
C PRO A 321 -21.03 -7.86 23.28
N PHE A 322 -20.60 -6.83 22.55
CA PHE A 322 -20.30 -5.50 23.06
C PHE A 322 -21.38 -4.47 22.73
N GLU A 323 -22.54 -4.95 22.26
CA GLU A 323 -23.70 -4.13 21.85
C GLU A 323 -23.35 -3.13 20.73
N LEU A 324 -22.42 -3.52 19.85
CA LEU A 324 -22.03 -2.77 18.67
C LEU A 324 -22.49 -3.50 17.41
N LYS A 325 -22.89 -2.76 16.38
CA LYS A 325 -23.29 -3.34 15.09
C LYS A 325 -23.08 -2.36 13.94
N LEU A 326 -22.45 -2.83 12.87
CA LEU A 326 -22.44 -2.15 11.58
C LEU A 326 -23.76 -2.39 10.83
N THR A 327 -24.32 -1.34 10.25
CA THR A 327 -25.55 -1.43 9.43
C THR A 327 -25.25 -1.84 7.99
N ASP A 328 -26.32 -2.00 7.21
CA ASP A 328 -26.22 -1.95 5.75
C ASP A 328 -25.69 -0.59 5.28
N ASP A 329 -25.34 -0.51 4.00
CA ASP A 329 -24.83 0.71 3.37
C ASP A 329 -25.85 1.86 3.50
N LEU A 330 -25.33 3.04 3.81
CA LEU A 330 -26.12 4.27 3.79
C LEU A 330 -26.31 4.75 2.34
N PRO A 331 -27.35 5.56 2.07
CA PRO A 331 -27.51 6.18 0.76
C PRO A 331 -26.21 6.87 0.32
N TYR A 332 -25.68 6.46 -0.83
CA TYR A 332 -24.38 6.91 -1.28
C TYR A 332 -24.39 8.42 -1.59
N LEU A 333 -23.52 9.16 -0.90
CA LEU A 333 -23.24 10.56 -1.17
C LEU A 333 -21.74 10.73 -1.46
N HIS A 334 -21.42 11.13 -2.69
CA HIS A 334 -20.03 11.26 -3.09
C HIS A 334 -19.35 12.44 -2.39
N ASN A 335 -18.19 12.18 -1.78
CA ASN A 335 -17.34 13.16 -1.12
C ASN A 335 -18.14 14.07 -0.16
N CYS A 336 -19.12 13.53 0.56
CA CYS A 336 -19.94 14.32 1.50
C CYS A 336 -19.13 14.83 2.69
N GLY A 337 -18.07 14.12 3.05
CA GLY A 337 -17.27 14.43 4.23
C GLY A 337 -17.94 13.99 5.53
N ALA A 338 -17.16 14.02 6.60
CA ALA A 338 -17.60 13.69 7.94
C ALA A 338 -16.98 14.64 8.97
N ILE A 339 -17.61 14.71 10.15
CA ILE A 339 -17.10 15.48 11.28
C ILE A 339 -16.98 14.56 12.49
N ALA A 340 -15.79 14.49 13.09
CA ALA A 340 -15.67 14.04 14.48
C ALA A 340 -15.85 15.24 15.40
N ARG A 341 -16.70 15.13 16.42
CA ARG A 341 -16.90 16.20 17.40
C ARG A 341 -15.87 16.07 18.50
N LYS A 342 -15.45 17.18 19.10
CA LYS A 342 -14.65 17.17 20.33
C LYS A 342 -15.30 16.23 21.36
N SER A 343 -14.52 15.30 21.88
CA SER A 343 -15.02 14.22 22.73
C SER A 343 -13.92 13.70 23.65
N LEU A 344 -14.17 12.55 24.30
CA LEU A 344 -13.15 11.79 25.00
C LEU A 344 -12.03 11.29 24.07
N ILE A 345 -12.35 11.04 22.79
CA ILE A 345 -11.40 10.52 21.81
C ILE A 345 -10.62 11.66 21.17
N THR A 346 -11.33 12.72 20.75
CA THR A 346 -10.84 13.78 19.87
C THR A 346 -10.72 15.11 20.62
N ALA A 347 -9.55 15.77 20.56
CA ALA A 347 -9.30 16.98 21.36
C ALA A 347 -10.04 18.23 20.84
N SER A 348 -10.43 18.23 19.57
CA SER A 348 -11.26 19.24 18.94
C SER A 348 -12.14 18.59 17.88
N ASP A 349 -13.01 19.38 17.25
CA ASP A 349 -13.69 18.93 16.03
C ASP A 349 -12.66 18.60 14.94
N ARG A 350 -12.94 17.57 14.14
CA ARG A 350 -12.09 17.07 13.04
C ARG A 350 -12.91 16.99 11.77
N GLU A 351 -12.39 17.56 10.69
CA GLU A 351 -12.94 17.42 9.34
C GLU A 351 -12.31 16.21 8.64
N LEU A 352 -13.15 15.27 8.17
CA LEU A 352 -12.70 13.96 7.69
C LEU A 352 -13.24 13.62 6.29
N PRO A 353 -12.46 12.87 5.48
CA PRO A 353 -12.93 12.37 4.20
C PRO A 353 -14.00 11.30 4.40
N PHE A 354 -15.08 11.39 3.63
CA PHE A 354 -16.17 10.42 3.63
C PHE A 354 -16.91 10.45 2.28
N SER A 355 -17.25 9.29 1.72
CA SER A 355 -17.84 9.17 0.39
C SER A 355 -18.56 7.84 0.25
N GLY A 356 -19.69 7.71 0.94
CA GLY A 356 -20.37 6.43 1.15
C GLY A 356 -19.74 5.65 2.29
N GLY A 357 -20.54 4.81 2.94
CA GLY A 357 -20.16 4.03 4.11
C GLY A 357 -21.39 3.47 4.81
N ARG A 358 -21.21 3.02 6.05
CA ARG A 358 -22.28 2.46 6.90
C ARG A 358 -22.49 3.34 8.13
N ALA A 359 -23.55 3.06 8.88
CA ALA A 359 -23.72 3.57 10.23
C ALA A 359 -23.28 2.53 11.27
N ILE A 360 -23.05 2.99 12.49
CA ILE A 360 -22.84 2.13 13.67
C ILE A 360 -24.01 2.29 14.61
N LYS A 361 -24.57 1.16 15.05
CA LYS A 361 -25.53 1.09 16.15
C LYS A 361 -24.83 0.67 17.44
N GLY A 362 -25.17 1.36 18.53
CA GLY A 362 -24.61 1.13 19.85
C GLY A 362 -23.28 1.83 20.10
N GLY A 363 -22.70 1.60 21.28
CA GLY A 363 -21.55 2.35 21.78
C GLY A 363 -21.83 3.84 21.99
N THR A 364 -20.77 4.63 22.14
CA THR A 364 -20.85 6.09 22.21
C THR A 364 -20.37 6.68 20.89
N PRO A 365 -21.26 7.30 20.09
CA PRO A 365 -20.86 7.91 18.81
C PRO A 365 -20.04 9.17 19.06
N PHE A 366 -19.01 9.38 18.24
CA PHE A 366 -18.16 10.59 18.31
C PHE A 366 -17.83 11.18 16.94
N ALA A 367 -18.13 10.49 15.84
CA ALA A 367 -18.00 11.03 14.50
C ALA A 367 -19.15 10.63 13.58
N PHE A 368 -19.55 11.58 12.73
CA PHE A 368 -20.80 11.57 11.98
C PHE A 368 -20.54 11.90 10.52
N GLN A 369 -21.16 11.16 9.61
CA GLN A 369 -21.17 11.54 8.20
C GLN A 369 -22.01 12.81 8.01
N LEU A 370 -21.73 13.56 6.96
CA LEU A 370 -22.55 14.73 6.58
C LEU A 370 -23.62 14.33 5.57
N ASN A 371 -24.84 14.83 5.77
CA ASN A 371 -25.93 14.71 4.79
C ASN A 371 -25.80 15.74 3.65
N GLN A 372 -26.76 15.74 2.73
CA GLN A 372 -26.80 16.67 1.60
C GLN A 372 -26.85 18.16 2.00
N ALA A 373 -27.34 18.48 3.20
CA ALA A 373 -27.35 19.84 3.75
C ALA A 373 -26.03 20.19 4.47
N GLY A 374 -25.06 19.28 4.49
CA GLY A 374 -23.79 19.47 5.21
C GLY A 374 -23.90 19.32 6.73
N ASN A 375 -25.04 18.82 7.23
CA ASN A 375 -25.28 18.62 8.66
C ASN A 375 -24.85 17.21 9.09
N PRO A 376 -24.35 17.02 10.32
CA PRO A 376 -24.14 15.68 10.88
C PRO A 376 -25.42 14.84 10.80
N ALA A 377 -25.28 13.61 10.33
CA ALA A 377 -26.36 12.65 10.21
C ALA A 377 -26.00 11.37 10.98
N GLU A 378 -25.85 10.25 10.28
CA GLU A 378 -25.57 8.96 10.91
C GLU A 378 -24.16 8.89 11.52
N PRO A 379 -23.99 8.22 12.67
CA PRO A 379 -22.68 7.98 13.25
C PRO A 379 -21.93 6.94 12.42
N PHE A 380 -20.74 7.30 11.95
CA PHE A 380 -19.83 6.36 11.31
C PHE A 380 -18.69 5.94 12.25
N ALA A 381 -18.50 6.62 13.38
CA ALA A 381 -17.53 6.20 14.40
C ALA A 381 -18.17 6.15 15.78
N ALA A 382 -17.95 5.05 16.48
CA ALA A 382 -18.37 4.86 17.87
C ALA A 382 -17.28 4.13 18.66
N TYR A 383 -17.24 4.41 19.96
CA TYR A 383 -16.36 3.71 20.89
C TYR A 383 -17.15 2.97 21.97
N LYS A 384 -16.55 1.94 22.57
CA LYS A 384 -17.06 1.23 23.75
C LYS A 384 -15.89 0.94 24.70
N LYS A 385 -16.06 1.27 25.98
CA LYS A 385 -15.24 0.70 27.06
C LYS A 385 -15.93 -0.58 27.54
N VAL A 386 -15.16 -1.64 27.71
CA VAL A 386 -15.63 -2.98 28.07
C VAL A 386 -15.25 -3.29 29.51
N THR A 387 -16.16 -3.93 30.25
CA THR A 387 -15.89 -4.46 31.59
C THR A 387 -14.71 -5.43 31.52
N GLY A 388 -13.66 -5.18 32.32
CA GLY A 388 -12.36 -5.86 32.17
C GLY A 388 -11.27 -4.97 31.58
N GLY A 389 -11.63 -3.74 31.15
CA GLY A 389 -10.68 -2.72 30.72
C GLY A 389 -10.47 -2.64 29.21
N GLY A 390 -11.15 -3.49 28.43
CA GLY A 390 -11.05 -3.49 26.97
C GLY A 390 -11.62 -2.23 26.35
N LYS A 391 -11.17 -1.93 25.14
CA LYS A 391 -11.61 -0.75 24.38
C LYS A 391 -11.90 -1.13 22.95
N ILE A 392 -12.96 -0.59 22.38
CA ILE A 392 -13.32 -0.80 20.98
C ILE A 392 -13.54 0.56 20.34
N ILE A 393 -12.95 0.79 19.17
CA ILE A 393 -13.38 1.82 18.22
C ILE A 393 -13.74 1.12 16.91
N VAL A 394 -14.91 1.45 16.38
CA VAL A 394 -15.35 1.02 15.05
C VAL A 394 -15.46 2.26 14.16
N LEU A 395 -14.90 2.20 12.96
CA LEU A 395 -15.06 3.18 11.88
C LEU A 395 -15.76 2.49 10.70
N ALA A 396 -16.90 3.03 10.30
CA ALA A 396 -17.76 2.50 9.25
C ALA A 396 -17.45 3.06 7.85
N GLU A 397 -16.21 3.52 7.65
CA GLU A 397 -15.69 3.98 6.36
C GLU A 397 -14.15 3.91 6.34
N GLY A 398 -13.57 3.40 5.23
CA GLY A 398 -12.13 3.16 5.07
C GLY A 398 -11.24 4.39 4.84
N MET A 399 -11.66 5.38 4.05
CA MET A 399 -10.94 6.64 3.80
C MET A 399 -10.62 7.43 5.07
N THR A 400 -11.48 7.40 6.08
CA THR A 400 -11.26 8.09 7.37
C THR A 400 -9.97 7.60 8.07
N SER A 401 -9.58 6.36 7.79
CA SER A 401 -8.33 5.73 8.26
C SER A 401 -7.17 5.78 7.26
N SER A 402 -7.39 6.32 6.05
CA SER A 402 -6.44 6.21 4.93
C SER A 402 -5.62 7.49 4.69
N LEU A 403 -5.74 8.50 5.56
CA LEU A 403 -5.00 9.76 5.48
C LEU A 403 -5.17 10.53 4.15
N LEU A 404 -6.33 10.38 3.50
CA LEU A 404 -6.58 10.88 2.14
C LEU A 404 -7.08 12.33 2.09
N GLY A 405 -7.55 12.86 3.21
CA GLY A 405 -8.23 14.15 3.24
C GLY A 405 -7.25 15.33 3.18
N SER A 406 -7.68 16.41 2.53
CA SER A 406 -6.89 17.62 2.31
C SER A 406 -7.71 18.89 2.58
N LYS A 407 -7.02 20.03 2.71
CA LYS A 407 -7.66 21.33 2.90
C LYS A 407 -8.34 21.81 1.60
N GLU A 408 -7.82 21.41 0.45
CA GLU A 408 -8.27 21.81 -0.89
C GLU A 408 -9.39 20.93 -1.43
N GLY A 409 -9.71 19.81 -0.76
CA GLY A 409 -10.81 18.94 -1.13
C GLY A 409 -12.18 19.62 -0.99
N ILE A 410 -13.16 19.16 -1.78
CA ILE A 410 -14.49 19.79 -1.88
C ILE A 410 -15.57 18.84 -1.34
N ARG A 411 -16.34 19.27 -0.34
CA ARG A 411 -17.52 18.54 0.13
C ARG A 411 -18.66 18.58 -0.90
N LEU A 412 -19.45 17.51 -0.93
CA LEU A 412 -20.68 17.42 -1.72
C LEU A 412 -20.46 17.85 -3.18
N SER A 413 -19.31 17.47 -3.75
CA SER A 413 -18.87 17.98 -5.05
C SER A 413 -19.89 17.79 -6.18
N GLY A 414 -20.81 16.83 -6.05
CA GLY A 414 -21.78 16.47 -7.09
C GLY A 414 -21.15 15.84 -8.34
N VAL A 415 -19.82 15.78 -8.38
CA VAL A 415 -19.06 15.17 -9.48
C VAL A 415 -19.07 13.65 -9.30
N PRO A 416 -19.28 12.85 -10.35
CA PRO A 416 -19.09 11.41 -10.28
C PRO A 416 -17.66 11.06 -9.84
N ARG A 417 -17.51 9.98 -9.07
CA ARG A 417 -16.20 9.53 -8.58
C ARG A 417 -15.22 9.33 -9.74
N ASN A 418 -14.09 10.04 -9.71
CA ASN A 418 -12.96 9.82 -10.60
C ASN A 418 -11.69 9.57 -9.75
N PRO A 419 -11.33 8.31 -9.46
CA PRO A 419 -10.24 7.99 -8.52
C PRO A 419 -8.89 8.66 -8.85
N ALA A 420 -8.60 8.91 -10.13
CA ALA A 420 -7.34 9.54 -10.56
C ALA A 420 -7.31 11.06 -10.33
N ARG A 421 -8.45 11.69 -10.05
CA ARG A 421 -8.59 13.15 -9.96
C ARG A 421 -9.36 13.62 -8.73
N THR A 422 -9.92 12.72 -7.94
CA THR A 422 -10.69 13.07 -6.74
C THR A 422 -9.75 13.50 -5.62
N THR A 423 -9.82 14.79 -5.27
CA THR A 423 -9.25 15.31 -4.03
C THR A 423 -10.32 15.26 -2.93
N TYR A 424 -10.04 14.51 -1.86
CA TYR A 424 -11.00 14.31 -0.77
C TYR A 424 -10.94 15.46 0.23
N TRP A 425 -12.12 15.91 0.68
CA TRP A 425 -12.24 16.91 1.73
C TRP A 425 -11.89 16.32 3.10
N GLY A 426 -11.44 17.17 4.03
CA GLY A 426 -11.24 16.81 5.43
C GLY A 426 -9.78 16.74 5.82
N LYS A 427 -9.20 17.87 6.22
CA LYS A 427 -7.76 18.02 6.47
C LYS A 427 -7.24 17.30 7.72
N ASP A 428 -8.13 16.75 8.56
CA ASP A 428 -7.79 16.33 9.91
C ASP A 428 -7.61 14.80 10.07
N SER A 429 -7.44 14.05 8.98
CA SER A 429 -7.24 12.58 9.06
C SER A 429 -6.04 12.17 9.93
N ILE A 430 -4.92 12.89 9.83
CA ILE A 430 -3.72 12.60 10.63
C ILE A 430 -3.95 12.85 12.13
N PRO A 431 -4.39 14.04 12.59
CA PRO A 431 -4.66 14.23 14.01
C PRO A 431 -5.76 13.31 14.53
N PHE A 432 -6.80 13.03 13.73
CA PHE A 432 -7.87 12.08 14.11
C PHE A 432 -7.35 10.65 14.36
N MET A 433 -6.56 10.10 13.44
CA MET A 433 -5.99 8.76 13.62
C MET A 433 -4.99 8.69 14.77
N ASN A 434 -4.22 9.77 14.99
CA ASN A 434 -3.34 9.86 16.16
C ASN A 434 -4.15 9.76 17.46
N GLU A 435 -5.23 10.53 17.57
CA GLU A 435 -6.08 10.59 18.76
C GLU A 435 -6.77 9.25 19.06
N ILE A 436 -7.28 8.57 18.03
CA ILE A 436 -7.87 7.22 18.14
C ILE A 436 -6.87 6.22 18.72
N ILE A 437 -5.68 6.15 18.14
CA ILE A 437 -4.67 5.17 18.56
C ILE A 437 -4.15 5.49 19.97
N SER A 438 -3.93 6.77 20.28
CA SER A 438 -3.54 7.20 21.63
C SER A 438 -4.60 6.83 22.67
N TRP A 439 -5.88 6.99 22.36
CA TRP A 439 -6.95 6.61 23.29
C TRP A 439 -7.02 5.10 23.50
N LEU A 440 -6.91 4.31 22.43
CA LEU A 440 -6.92 2.84 22.49
C LEU A 440 -5.74 2.29 23.32
N LEU A 441 -4.54 2.86 23.14
CA LEU A 441 -3.33 2.43 23.86
C LEU A 441 -3.15 3.08 25.24
N SER A 442 -3.99 4.05 25.60
CA SER A 442 -3.90 4.67 26.93
C SER A 442 -4.24 3.67 28.03
N SER A 443 -3.63 3.82 29.20
CA SER A 443 -4.02 3.05 30.39
C SER A 443 -5.48 3.35 30.79
N ASN A 444 -6.12 2.41 31.47
CA ASN A 444 -7.45 2.63 32.02
C ASN A 444 -7.35 3.58 33.23
N ASN A 445 -7.54 4.88 32.98
CA ASN A 445 -7.88 5.84 34.02
C ASN A 445 -9.37 5.82 34.32
#